data_AF-A0A2E5X129-F1
#
_entry.id   AF-A0A2E5X129-F1
#
_cell.length_a   1.000
_cell.length_b   1.000
_cell.length_c   1.000
_cell.angle_alpha   90.00
_cell.angle_beta   90.00
_cell.angle_gamma   90.00
#
_symmetry.space_group_name_H-M   'P 1'
#
loop_
_entity.id
_entity.type
_entity.pdbx_description
1 polymer ?
#
loop_
_entity_poly.entity_id
_entity_poly.type
_entity_poly.pdbx_seq_one_letter_code
_entity_poly.pdbx_strand_id
1 'polypeptide(L)'
;MEVTAPGSGIKDLVNLSYNQLLLRRVKFKDRSPEDLYARLMCAYYQNEPSKLIVVEDIIKSATPFENKELLLKLCVFRKKMLNISVTIEDANELIEAGINSSWSGDIYFCAALGMYKISEYVLAKDLFIKSYGLLNDQGASRKGLLAKQNAITMEGNIHPENRLIGDYQDLIKEAKQIDASDVVANACLNISDEFYKMGAYDVALSVINEGLKALVGHSLTHQEKEALLLKAEILSALDRKKEAKELLNLLCHDSNEEIVNALKVIEKRHYGKNSAIDVNKLSPPWRVKLEGYKDIQKLGRLEEAVVELLSTTPSTIYEIAGHLYENVDEGDAANRASTLISRINKKQPTLIKFESELKTYCLSDNEKIEFQKGER
;
A
#
# COMPACT_ATOMS: atom_id res chain seq x y z
N MET A 1 17.76 -27.48 -31.00
CA MET A 1 17.12 -27.73 -29.70
C MET A 1 17.22 -26.43 -28.91
N GLU A 2 16.14 -25.65 -28.91
CA GLU A 2 16.04 -24.48 -28.04
C GLU A 2 16.04 -24.98 -26.59
N VAL A 3 16.97 -24.46 -25.78
CA VAL A 3 16.97 -24.69 -24.34
C VAL A 3 15.76 -23.92 -23.79
N THR A 4 14.65 -24.62 -23.58
CA THR A 4 13.55 -24.08 -22.76
C THR A 4 14.09 -23.86 -21.37
N ALA A 5 14.21 -22.59 -20.96
CA ALA A 5 14.63 -22.25 -19.61
C ALA A 5 13.64 -22.88 -18.61
N PRO A 6 14.12 -23.46 -17.48
CA PRO A 6 13.23 -23.99 -16.46
C PRO A 6 12.32 -22.87 -15.91
N GLY A 7 10.99 -23.09 -15.92
CA GLY A 7 9.98 -22.11 -15.44
C GLY A 7 9.39 -21.24 -16.55
N SER A 8 8.79 -21.87 -17.57
CA SER A 8 8.44 -21.25 -18.86
C SER A 8 6.96 -20.92 -19.03
N GLY A 9 6.21 -20.64 -17.96
CA GLY A 9 4.78 -20.29 -18.07
C GLY A 9 4.43 -19.01 -17.35
N ILE A 10 3.29 -18.40 -17.71
CA ILE A 10 2.78 -17.17 -17.08
C ILE A 10 2.72 -17.29 -15.55
N LYS A 11 2.38 -18.47 -15.01
CA LYS A 11 2.35 -18.73 -13.56
C LYS A 11 3.66 -18.35 -12.85
N ASP A 12 4.80 -18.55 -13.49
CA ASP A 12 6.12 -18.29 -12.92
C ASP A 12 6.43 -16.77 -12.91
N LEU A 13 5.74 -16.01 -13.76
CA LEU A 13 5.85 -14.55 -13.86
C LEU A 13 4.95 -13.83 -12.85
N VAL A 14 3.87 -14.45 -12.40
CA VAL A 14 2.93 -13.89 -11.42
C VAL A 14 3.67 -13.44 -10.16
N ASN A 15 4.65 -14.22 -9.72
CA ASN A 15 5.42 -13.94 -8.51
C ASN A 15 6.49 -12.85 -8.71
N LEU A 16 6.75 -12.38 -9.92
CA LEU A 16 7.84 -11.43 -10.18
C LEU A 16 7.42 -10.00 -9.86
N SER A 17 8.36 -9.20 -9.37
CA SER A 17 8.22 -7.74 -9.23
C SER A 17 8.46 -7.03 -10.56
N TYR A 18 8.18 -5.73 -10.62
CA TYR A 18 8.35 -4.92 -11.83
C TYR A 18 9.75 -5.05 -12.44
N ASN A 19 10.81 -4.91 -11.64
CA ASN A 19 12.19 -5.02 -12.13
C ASN A 19 12.55 -6.42 -12.59
N GLN A 20 12.09 -7.43 -11.87
CA GLN A 20 12.30 -8.82 -12.25
C GLN A 20 11.62 -9.13 -13.59
N LEU A 21 10.43 -8.58 -13.83
CA LEU A 21 9.74 -8.67 -15.12
C LEU A 21 10.52 -7.96 -16.23
N LEU A 22 11.02 -6.74 -16.01
CA LEU A 22 11.85 -6.03 -17.00
C LEU A 22 13.10 -6.85 -17.40
N LEU A 23 13.81 -7.40 -16.42
CA LEU A 23 15.02 -8.18 -16.63
C LEU A 23 14.74 -9.55 -17.29
N ARG A 24 13.58 -10.15 -17.03
CA ARG A 24 13.17 -11.41 -17.65
C ARG A 24 12.66 -11.19 -19.07
N ARG A 25 11.96 -10.08 -19.32
CA ARG A 25 11.32 -9.79 -20.61
C ARG A 25 12.30 -9.79 -21.78
N VAL A 26 13.52 -9.31 -21.60
CA VAL A 26 14.55 -9.32 -22.67
C VAL A 26 14.97 -10.72 -23.11
N LYS A 27 14.62 -11.76 -22.35
CA LYS A 27 14.92 -13.16 -22.64
C LYS A 27 13.75 -13.89 -23.31
N PHE A 28 12.57 -13.28 -23.37
CA PHE A 28 11.40 -13.89 -23.99
C PHE A 28 11.39 -13.62 -25.50
N LYS A 29 10.86 -14.59 -26.25
CA LYS A 29 10.58 -14.39 -27.67
C LYS A 29 9.53 -13.28 -27.81
N ASP A 30 9.73 -12.35 -28.73
CA ASP A 30 8.78 -11.25 -28.97
C ASP A 30 7.38 -11.82 -29.22
N ARG A 31 6.39 -11.27 -28.50
CA ARG A 31 4.97 -11.68 -28.56
C ARG A 31 4.69 -13.12 -28.13
N SER A 32 5.62 -13.78 -27.43
CA SER A 32 5.31 -15.00 -26.67
C SER A 32 4.30 -14.70 -25.54
N PRO A 33 3.56 -15.69 -25.04
CA PRO A 33 2.63 -15.49 -23.90
C PRO A 33 3.30 -14.79 -22.71
N GLU A 34 4.53 -15.16 -22.40
CA GLU A 34 5.36 -14.61 -21.33
C GLU A 34 5.72 -13.14 -21.57
N ASP A 35 6.15 -12.79 -22.79
CA ASP A 35 6.44 -11.39 -23.16
C ASP A 35 5.17 -10.53 -23.09
N LEU A 36 4.04 -11.05 -23.58
CA LEU A 36 2.77 -10.32 -23.56
C LEU A 36 2.26 -10.08 -22.13
N TYR A 37 2.33 -11.09 -21.26
CA TYR A 37 2.00 -10.93 -19.84
C TYR A 37 2.96 -9.94 -19.15
N ALA A 38 4.27 -10.05 -19.39
CA ALA A 38 5.25 -9.13 -18.82
C ALA A 38 5.01 -7.68 -19.27
N ARG A 39 4.68 -7.45 -20.56
CA ARG A 39 4.31 -6.12 -21.08
C ARG A 39 3.08 -5.56 -20.40
N LEU A 40 2.03 -6.38 -20.27
CA LEU A 40 0.80 -6.02 -19.58
C LEU A 40 1.09 -5.57 -18.14
N MET A 41 1.84 -6.39 -17.40
CA MET A 41 2.16 -6.11 -16.01
C MET A 41 3.05 -4.87 -15.87
N CYS A 42 4.07 -4.69 -16.71
CA CYS A 42 4.91 -3.49 -16.69
C CYS A 42 4.11 -2.21 -16.98
N ALA A 43 3.22 -2.23 -17.98
CA ALA A 43 2.34 -1.10 -18.27
C ALA A 43 1.40 -0.78 -17.10
N TYR A 44 0.88 -1.82 -16.44
CA TYR A 44 0.07 -1.68 -15.24
C TYR A 44 0.86 -1.11 -14.05
N TYR A 45 2.08 -1.58 -13.76
CA TYR A 45 2.88 -1.09 -12.65
C TYR A 45 3.26 0.40 -12.77
N GLN A 46 3.35 0.90 -14.00
CA GLN A 46 3.55 2.32 -14.30
C GLN A 46 2.26 3.15 -14.21
N ASN A 47 1.10 2.49 -14.14
CA ASN A 47 -0.24 3.08 -14.11
C ASN A 47 -0.51 3.99 -15.32
N GLU A 48 -0.15 3.53 -16.52
CA GLU A 48 -0.29 4.28 -17.78
C GLU A 48 -1.32 3.64 -18.72
N PRO A 49 -2.56 4.15 -18.79
CA PRO A 49 -3.62 3.59 -19.63
C PRO A 49 -3.26 3.52 -21.12
N SER A 50 -2.51 4.49 -21.62
CA SER A 50 -2.05 4.55 -23.02
C SER A 50 -1.16 3.36 -23.39
N LYS A 51 -0.27 2.93 -22.49
CA LYS A 51 0.56 1.73 -22.70
C LYS A 51 -0.28 0.47 -22.73
N LEU A 52 -1.33 0.38 -21.90
CA LEU A 52 -2.25 -0.76 -21.93
C LEU A 52 -3.05 -0.86 -23.24
N ILE A 53 -3.40 0.27 -23.87
CA ILE A 53 -4.03 0.28 -25.20
C ILE A 53 -3.11 -0.40 -26.23
N VAL A 54 -1.83 -0.01 -26.25
CA VAL A 54 -0.84 -0.61 -27.17
C VAL A 54 -0.67 -2.11 -26.90
N VAL A 55 -0.60 -2.52 -25.62
CA VAL A 55 -0.48 -3.93 -25.26
C VAL A 55 -1.70 -4.75 -25.70
N GLU A 56 -2.91 -4.20 -25.55
CA GLU A 56 -4.15 -4.85 -26.01
C GLU A 56 -4.11 -5.15 -27.51
N ASP A 57 -3.70 -4.18 -28.34
CA ASP A 57 -3.61 -4.34 -29.79
C ASP A 57 -2.56 -5.40 -30.20
N ILE A 58 -1.46 -5.47 -29.46
CA ILE A 58 -0.43 -6.51 -29.65
C ILE A 58 -0.99 -7.88 -29.27
N ILE A 59 -1.72 -8.01 -28.16
CA ILE A 59 -2.36 -9.28 -27.75
C ILE A 59 -3.37 -9.72 -28.81
N LYS A 60 -4.26 -8.82 -29.28
CA LYS A 60 -5.26 -9.13 -30.32
C LYS A 60 -4.61 -9.69 -31.59
N SER A 61 -3.55 -9.04 -32.04
CA SER A 61 -2.82 -9.42 -33.27
C SER A 61 -1.83 -10.59 -33.10
N ALA A 62 -1.60 -11.08 -31.87
CA ALA A 62 -0.71 -12.21 -31.63
C ALA A 62 -1.28 -13.52 -32.21
N THR A 63 -0.38 -14.42 -32.62
CA THR A 63 -0.76 -15.79 -33.00
C THR A 63 -1.53 -16.47 -31.86
N PRO A 64 -2.52 -17.34 -32.14
CA PRO A 64 -3.23 -18.06 -31.09
C PRO A 64 -2.30 -18.83 -30.16
N PHE A 65 -2.56 -18.77 -28.85
CA PHE A 65 -1.89 -19.54 -27.81
C PHE A 65 -2.87 -19.83 -26.66
N GLU A 66 -2.51 -20.78 -25.81
CA GLU A 66 -3.32 -21.16 -24.64
C GLU A 66 -3.56 -19.97 -23.71
N ASN A 67 -4.79 -19.75 -23.26
CA ASN A 67 -5.16 -18.61 -22.40
C ASN A 67 -5.02 -17.21 -23.04
N LYS A 68 -4.88 -17.09 -24.37
CA LYS A 68 -4.88 -15.78 -25.06
C LYS A 68 -6.10 -14.93 -24.70
N GLU A 69 -7.29 -15.53 -24.73
CA GLU A 69 -8.54 -14.84 -24.40
C GLU A 69 -8.58 -14.36 -22.94
N LEU A 70 -8.07 -15.17 -22.00
CA LEU A 70 -7.96 -14.78 -20.61
C LEU A 70 -6.99 -13.60 -20.42
N LEU A 71 -5.85 -13.63 -21.10
CA LEU A 71 -4.88 -12.51 -21.06
C LEU A 71 -5.49 -11.23 -21.64
N LEU A 72 -6.26 -11.34 -22.72
CA LEU A 72 -6.97 -10.20 -23.31
C LEU A 72 -8.03 -9.64 -22.34
N LYS A 73 -8.84 -10.51 -21.72
CA LYS A 73 -9.81 -10.10 -20.68
C LYS A 73 -9.13 -9.40 -19.51
N LEU A 74 -8.01 -9.93 -19.02
CA LEU A 74 -7.22 -9.31 -17.96
C LEU A 74 -6.71 -7.92 -18.37
N CYS A 75 -6.24 -7.76 -19.62
CA CYS A 75 -5.79 -6.48 -20.16
C CYS A 75 -6.93 -5.44 -20.21
N VAL A 76 -8.09 -5.84 -20.75
CA VAL A 76 -9.28 -4.98 -20.83
C VAL A 76 -9.76 -4.58 -19.43
N PHE A 77 -9.80 -5.53 -18.49
CA PHE A 77 -10.19 -5.27 -17.11
C PHE A 77 -9.26 -4.25 -16.45
N ARG A 78 -7.93 -4.41 -16.57
CA ARG A 78 -6.97 -3.45 -16.02
C ARG A 78 -7.15 -2.05 -16.60
N LYS A 79 -7.45 -1.92 -17.90
CA LYS A 79 -7.78 -0.61 -18.51
C LYS A 79 -9.02 0.01 -17.89
N LYS A 80 -10.11 -0.75 -17.75
CA LYS A 80 -11.34 -0.28 -17.09
C LYS A 80 -11.07 0.15 -15.66
N MET A 81 -10.29 -0.63 -14.91
CA MET A 81 -9.86 -0.31 -13.54
C MET A 81 -9.08 1.01 -13.48
N LEU A 82 -8.10 1.23 -14.37
CA LEU A 82 -7.34 2.49 -14.37
C LEU A 82 -8.20 3.71 -14.75
N ASN A 83 -9.25 3.49 -15.54
CA ASN A 83 -10.22 4.52 -15.90
C ASN A 83 -11.39 4.63 -14.90
N ILE A 84 -11.40 3.82 -13.84
CA ILE A 84 -12.45 3.77 -12.81
C ILE A 84 -13.83 3.54 -13.46
N SER A 85 -13.86 2.61 -14.43
CA SER A 85 -15.05 2.25 -15.20
C SER A 85 -15.35 0.75 -15.15
N VAL A 86 -14.83 0.07 -14.12
CA VAL A 86 -15.03 -1.35 -13.86
C VAL A 86 -16.33 -1.57 -13.08
N THR A 87 -17.05 -2.65 -13.35
CA THR A 87 -18.24 -3.06 -12.57
C THR A 87 -18.02 -4.39 -11.84
N ILE A 88 -18.97 -4.75 -10.97
CA ILE A 88 -18.96 -6.06 -10.29
C ILE A 88 -19.11 -7.19 -11.33
N GLU A 89 -19.93 -7.00 -12.36
CA GLU A 89 -20.10 -7.96 -13.46
C GLU A 89 -18.80 -8.18 -14.22
N ASP A 90 -18.05 -7.11 -14.53
CA ASP A 90 -16.73 -7.22 -15.16
C ASP A 90 -15.77 -8.10 -14.32
N ALA A 91 -15.84 -7.99 -12.99
CA ALA A 91 -15.00 -8.78 -12.09
C ALA A 91 -15.43 -10.24 -12.07
N ASN A 92 -16.73 -10.51 -12.02
CA ASN A 92 -17.28 -11.87 -12.06
C ASN A 92 -16.95 -12.57 -13.38
N GLU A 93 -17.09 -11.88 -14.53
CA GLU A 93 -16.74 -12.43 -15.85
C GLU A 93 -15.26 -12.75 -15.98
N LEU A 94 -14.39 -11.91 -15.40
CA LEU A 94 -12.95 -12.16 -15.37
C LEU A 94 -12.61 -13.38 -14.51
N ILE A 95 -13.23 -13.49 -13.32
CA ILE A 95 -13.05 -14.63 -12.40
C ILE A 95 -13.52 -15.92 -13.06
N GLU A 96 -14.72 -15.96 -13.63
CA GLU A 96 -15.27 -17.14 -14.29
C GLU A 96 -14.36 -17.63 -15.42
N ALA A 97 -13.83 -16.70 -16.23
CA ALA A 97 -12.90 -17.03 -17.31
C ALA A 97 -11.55 -17.59 -16.82
N GLY A 98 -11.14 -17.24 -15.59
CA GLY A 98 -9.82 -17.55 -15.05
C GLY A 98 -9.80 -18.60 -13.93
N ILE A 99 -10.95 -19.09 -13.47
CA ILE A 99 -11.05 -19.90 -12.24
C ILE A 99 -10.24 -21.19 -12.30
N ASN A 100 -10.19 -21.84 -13.47
CA ASN A 100 -9.44 -23.08 -13.69
C ASN A 100 -8.02 -22.83 -14.22
N SER A 101 -7.58 -21.57 -14.29
CA SER A 101 -6.27 -21.24 -14.84
C SER A 101 -5.16 -21.46 -13.82
N SER A 102 -3.95 -21.80 -14.28
CA SER A 102 -2.77 -22.03 -13.42
C SER A 102 -2.27 -20.79 -12.67
N TRP A 103 -2.91 -19.65 -12.90
CA TRP A 103 -2.60 -18.32 -12.36
C TRP A 103 -3.89 -17.63 -11.90
N SER A 104 -4.91 -18.41 -11.53
CA SER A 104 -6.17 -17.92 -10.98
C SER A 104 -5.99 -16.98 -9.78
N GLY A 105 -4.91 -17.13 -9.01
CA GLY A 105 -4.60 -16.21 -7.92
C GLY A 105 -4.41 -14.76 -8.39
N ASP A 106 -3.80 -14.54 -9.56
CA ASP A 106 -3.66 -13.21 -10.17
C ASP A 106 -4.99 -12.66 -10.71
N ILE A 107 -5.88 -13.54 -11.18
CA ILE A 107 -7.21 -13.18 -11.65
C ILE A 107 -8.03 -12.61 -10.48
N TYR A 108 -8.08 -13.32 -9.36
CA TYR A 108 -8.71 -12.83 -8.12
C TYR A 108 -8.05 -11.56 -7.60
N PHE A 109 -6.70 -11.48 -7.65
CA PHE A 109 -5.97 -10.27 -7.25
C PHE A 109 -6.39 -9.05 -8.07
N CYS A 110 -6.50 -9.23 -9.39
CA CYS A 110 -6.89 -8.16 -10.30
C CYS A 110 -8.35 -7.74 -10.10
N ALA A 111 -9.26 -8.71 -9.95
CA ALA A 111 -10.66 -8.44 -9.63
C ALA A 111 -10.80 -7.63 -8.33
N ALA A 112 -10.07 -8.03 -7.29
CA ALA A 112 -10.05 -7.33 -6.00
C ALA A 112 -9.58 -5.87 -6.12
N LEU A 113 -8.53 -5.60 -6.91
CA LEU A 113 -8.08 -4.24 -7.20
C LEU A 113 -9.14 -3.42 -7.94
N GLY A 114 -9.91 -4.04 -8.83
CA GLY A 114 -11.04 -3.41 -9.50
C GLY A 114 -12.12 -2.96 -8.50
N MET A 115 -12.50 -3.85 -7.58
CA MET A 115 -13.47 -3.56 -6.52
C MET A 115 -12.97 -2.46 -5.58
N TYR A 116 -11.68 -2.48 -5.23
CA TYR A 116 -11.07 -1.39 -4.47
C TYR A 116 -11.19 -0.03 -5.17
N LYS A 117 -10.96 0.06 -6.48
CA LYS A 117 -11.04 1.33 -7.22
C LYS A 117 -12.44 1.94 -7.24
N ILE A 118 -13.49 1.12 -7.09
CA ILE A 118 -14.89 1.56 -6.98
C ILE A 118 -15.43 1.56 -5.55
N SER A 119 -14.54 1.45 -4.55
CA SER A 119 -14.86 1.49 -3.11
C SER A 119 -15.72 0.34 -2.58
N GLU A 120 -15.78 -0.80 -3.28
CA GLU A 120 -16.44 -2.02 -2.81
C GLU A 120 -15.51 -2.81 -1.88
N TYR A 121 -15.19 -2.23 -0.71
CA TYR A 121 -14.09 -2.71 0.15
C TYR A 121 -14.31 -4.09 0.76
N VAL A 122 -15.55 -4.43 1.14
CA VAL A 122 -15.89 -5.76 1.68
C VAL A 122 -15.62 -6.84 0.62
N LEU A 123 -16.14 -6.65 -0.59
CA LEU A 123 -15.91 -7.59 -1.68
C LEU A 123 -14.43 -7.64 -2.10
N ALA A 124 -13.75 -6.50 -2.15
CA ALA A 124 -12.31 -6.44 -2.43
C ALA A 124 -11.52 -7.25 -1.40
N LYS A 125 -11.86 -7.13 -0.10
CA LYS A 125 -11.21 -7.89 0.99
C LYS A 125 -11.35 -9.39 0.78
N ASP A 126 -12.57 -9.87 0.54
CA ASP A 126 -12.86 -11.29 0.34
C ASP A 126 -12.10 -11.86 -0.87
N LEU A 127 -12.05 -11.10 -1.97
CA LEU A 127 -11.30 -11.47 -3.17
C LEU A 127 -9.79 -11.47 -2.92
N PHE A 128 -9.24 -10.53 -2.14
CA PHE A 128 -7.82 -10.55 -1.75
C PHE A 128 -7.47 -11.74 -0.86
N ILE A 129 -8.34 -12.11 0.09
CA ILE A 129 -8.15 -13.32 0.93
C ILE A 129 -8.16 -14.57 0.06
N LYS A 130 -9.10 -14.68 -0.90
CA LYS A 130 -9.13 -15.80 -1.84
C LYS A 130 -7.88 -15.85 -2.72
N SER A 131 -7.45 -14.69 -3.22
CA SER A 131 -6.22 -14.54 -4.01
C SER A 131 -4.99 -14.97 -3.21
N TYR A 132 -4.88 -14.58 -1.94
CA TYR A 132 -3.77 -14.97 -1.06
C TYR A 132 -3.62 -16.49 -0.95
N GLY A 133 -4.71 -17.21 -0.70
CA GLY A 133 -4.70 -18.68 -0.65
C GLY A 133 -4.22 -19.29 -1.96
N LEU A 134 -4.85 -18.91 -3.08
CA LEU A 134 -4.51 -19.42 -4.41
C LEU A 134 -3.06 -19.12 -4.82
N LEU A 135 -2.56 -17.92 -4.54
CA LEU A 135 -1.19 -17.52 -4.88
C LEU A 135 -0.16 -18.32 -4.06
N ASN A 136 -0.43 -18.60 -2.79
CA ASN A 136 0.44 -19.45 -1.98
C ASN A 136 0.47 -20.89 -2.49
N ASP A 137 -0.69 -21.46 -2.84
CA ASP A 137 -0.79 -22.80 -3.44
C ASP A 137 -0.05 -22.87 -4.79
N GLN A 138 0.00 -21.75 -5.52
CA GLN A 138 0.74 -21.59 -6.78
C GLN A 138 2.24 -21.33 -6.59
N GLY A 139 2.73 -21.23 -5.35
CA GLY A 139 4.14 -20.89 -5.06
C GLY A 139 4.50 -19.42 -5.33
N ALA A 140 3.50 -18.55 -5.51
CA ALA A 140 3.67 -17.12 -5.78
C ALA A 140 3.66 -16.29 -4.48
N SER A 141 4.51 -16.66 -3.52
CA SER A 141 4.51 -16.13 -2.15
C SER A 141 4.65 -14.61 -2.05
N ARG A 142 5.46 -13.96 -2.92
CA ARG A 142 5.62 -12.50 -2.93
C ARG A 142 4.29 -11.81 -3.21
N LYS A 143 3.59 -12.28 -4.25
CA LYS A 143 2.28 -11.73 -4.62
C LYS A 143 1.18 -12.15 -3.65
N GLY A 144 1.31 -13.33 -3.04
CA GLY A 144 0.52 -13.74 -1.89
C GLY A 144 0.60 -12.70 -0.77
N LEU A 145 1.79 -12.32 -0.33
CA LEU A 145 1.95 -11.29 0.70
C LEU A 145 1.38 -9.93 0.28
N LEU A 146 1.48 -9.53 -0.99
CA LEU A 146 0.76 -8.33 -1.49
C LEU A 146 -0.77 -8.48 -1.36
N ALA A 147 -1.32 -9.67 -1.63
CA ALA A 147 -2.76 -9.92 -1.49
C ALA A 147 -3.18 -9.83 -0.02
N LYS A 148 -2.42 -10.45 0.89
CA LYS A 148 -2.62 -10.33 2.35
C LYS A 148 -2.57 -8.87 2.79
N GLN A 149 -1.57 -8.12 2.30
CA GLN A 149 -1.46 -6.70 2.59
C GLN A 149 -2.71 -5.92 2.16
N ASN A 150 -3.15 -6.11 0.92
CA ASN A 150 -4.30 -5.39 0.42
C ASN A 150 -5.58 -5.77 1.17
N ALA A 151 -5.71 -7.01 1.64
CA ALA A 151 -6.80 -7.41 2.54
C ALA A 151 -6.75 -6.64 3.88
N ILE A 152 -5.57 -6.49 4.50
CA ILE A 152 -5.38 -5.63 5.69
C ILE A 152 -5.82 -4.20 5.36
N THR A 153 -5.37 -3.65 4.22
CA THR A 153 -5.78 -2.29 3.80
C THR A 153 -7.28 -2.17 3.58
N MET A 154 -7.95 -3.21 3.08
CA MET A 154 -9.40 -3.17 2.91
C MET A 154 -10.12 -3.19 4.26
N GLU A 155 -9.61 -3.95 5.24
CA GLU A 155 -10.13 -3.90 6.61
C GLU A 155 -10.06 -2.48 7.17
N GLY A 156 -8.93 -1.79 7.00
CA GLY A 156 -8.78 -0.40 7.44
C GLY A 156 -9.67 0.59 6.68
N ASN A 157 -10.12 0.27 5.46
CA ASN A 157 -11.10 1.11 4.75
C ASN A 157 -12.54 0.83 5.18
N ILE A 158 -12.84 -0.40 5.64
CA ILE A 158 -14.14 -0.78 6.21
C ILE A 158 -14.27 -0.21 7.63
N HIS A 159 -13.19 -0.28 8.39
CA HIS A 159 -13.04 0.17 9.78
C HIS A 159 -11.95 1.24 9.89
N PRO A 160 -12.19 2.47 9.38
CA PRO A 160 -11.19 3.56 9.37
C PRO A 160 -10.77 4.05 10.76
N GLU A 161 -11.49 3.66 11.81
CA GLU A 161 -11.10 3.84 13.20
C GLU A 161 -9.94 2.95 13.63
N ASN A 162 -9.76 1.80 12.97
CA ASN A 162 -8.73 0.82 13.33
C ASN A 162 -7.36 1.22 12.76
N ARG A 163 -6.36 1.15 13.62
CA ARG A 163 -4.94 1.26 13.29
C ARG A 163 -4.42 -0.15 13.04
N LEU A 164 -3.88 -0.39 11.86
CA LEU A 164 -3.41 -1.73 11.49
C LEU A 164 -1.89 -1.83 11.50
N ILE A 165 -1.24 -1.04 12.38
CA ILE A 165 0.22 -0.92 12.42
C ILE A 165 0.85 -2.27 12.78
N GLY A 166 0.29 -2.96 13.77
CA GLY A 166 0.77 -4.29 14.19
C GLY A 166 0.74 -5.32 13.06
N ASP A 167 -0.36 -5.37 12.29
CA ASP A 167 -0.49 -6.27 11.14
C ASP A 167 0.52 -5.96 10.03
N TYR A 168 0.73 -4.67 9.71
CA TYR A 168 1.73 -4.27 8.73
C TYR A 168 3.16 -4.56 9.21
N GLN A 169 3.46 -4.43 10.51
CA GLN A 169 4.78 -4.78 11.06
C GLN A 169 5.08 -6.28 10.94
N ASP A 170 4.10 -7.13 11.21
CA ASP A 170 4.27 -8.58 11.02
C ASP A 170 4.41 -8.94 9.54
N LEU A 171 3.64 -8.29 8.67
CA LEU A 171 3.80 -8.41 7.21
C LEU A 171 5.20 -7.99 6.74
N ILE A 172 5.78 -6.92 7.28
CA ILE A 172 7.16 -6.51 6.95
C ILE A 172 8.16 -7.59 7.34
N LYS A 173 7.99 -8.24 8.50
CA LYS A 173 8.86 -9.34 8.92
C LYS A 173 8.77 -10.52 7.96
N GLU A 174 7.56 -10.93 7.60
CA GLU A 174 7.31 -12.01 6.62
C GLU A 174 7.90 -11.66 5.24
N ALA A 175 7.71 -10.43 4.77
CA ALA A 175 8.20 -9.97 3.47
C ALA A 175 9.73 -9.92 3.41
N LYS A 176 10.39 -9.48 4.48
CA LYS A 176 11.86 -9.48 4.60
C LYS A 176 12.46 -10.89 4.55
N GLN A 177 11.74 -11.91 5.01
CA GLN A 177 12.22 -13.31 4.97
C GLN A 177 12.29 -13.89 3.54
N ILE A 178 11.51 -13.34 2.60
CA ILE A 178 11.46 -13.81 1.21
C ILE A 178 11.93 -12.74 0.20
N ASP A 179 12.65 -11.72 0.68
CA ASP A 179 13.18 -10.60 -0.11
C ASP A 179 12.12 -9.85 -0.95
N ALA A 180 10.88 -9.75 -0.44
CA ALA A 180 9.77 -9.05 -1.08
C ALA A 180 9.79 -7.52 -0.81
N SER A 181 10.76 -6.82 -1.39
CA SER A 181 11.02 -5.41 -1.08
C SER A 181 9.86 -4.46 -1.42
N ASP A 182 9.09 -4.77 -2.46
CA ASP A 182 7.88 -4.04 -2.85
C ASP A 182 6.75 -4.18 -1.82
N VAL A 183 6.62 -5.35 -1.18
CA VAL A 183 5.66 -5.57 -0.08
C VAL A 183 6.09 -4.76 1.15
N VAL A 184 7.38 -4.81 1.52
CA VAL A 184 7.92 -4.00 2.63
C VAL A 184 7.63 -2.52 2.42
N ALA A 185 7.89 -2.01 1.23
CA ALA A 185 7.65 -0.62 0.90
C ALA A 185 6.18 -0.21 1.00
N ASN A 186 5.25 -1.03 0.48
CA ASN A 186 3.82 -0.74 0.61
C ASN A 186 3.39 -0.77 2.09
N ALA A 187 3.90 -1.70 2.90
CA ALA A 187 3.55 -1.77 4.31
C ALA A 187 4.05 -0.54 5.08
N CYS A 188 5.28 -0.10 4.79
CA CYS A 188 5.82 1.16 5.31
C CYS A 188 4.98 2.38 4.88
N LEU A 189 4.46 2.41 3.64
CA LEU A 189 3.56 3.47 3.17
C LEU A 189 2.31 3.56 4.05
N ASN A 190 1.66 2.42 4.31
CA ASN A 190 0.46 2.36 5.14
C ASN A 190 0.75 2.75 6.61
N ILE A 191 1.81 2.20 7.22
CA ILE A 191 2.22 2.58 8.58
C ILE A 191 2.54 4.07 8.67
N SER A 192 3.24 4.62 7.68
CA SER A 192 3.57 6.04 7.63
C SER A 192 2.31 6.91 7.55
N ASP A 193 1.29 6.47 6.81
CA ASP A 193 0.01 7.19 6.74
C ASP A 193 -0.71 7.17 8.09
N GLU A 194 -0.68 6.04 8.81
CA GLU A 194 -1.24 5.94 10.16
C GLU A 194 -0.56 6.90 11.14
N PHE A 195 0.79 6.94 11.18
CA PHE A 195 1.49 7.90 12.04
C PHE A 195 1.22 9.35 11.63
N TYR A 196 1.05 9.62 10.33
CA TYR A 196 0.63 10.95 9.86
C TYR A 196 -0.76 11.32 10.42
N LYS A 197 -1.74 10.41 10.39
CA LYS A 197 -3.08 10.65 10.96
C LYS A 197 -3.05 10.94 12.46
N MET A 198 -2.04 10.46 13.17
CA MET A 198 -1.85 10.71 14.61
C MET A 198 -1.10 12.01 14.93
N GLY A 199 -0.59 12.71 13.90
CA GLY A 199 0.27 13.87 14.10
C GLY A 199 1.71 13.54 14.51
N ALA A 200 2.11 12.26 14.44
CA ALA A 200 3.47 11.78 14.73
C ALA A 200 4.34 11.85 13.47
N TYR A 201 4.63 13.08 13.02
CA TYR A 201 5.16 13.33 11.68
C TYR A 201 6.64 12.95 11.52
N ASP A 202 7.47 13.05 12.56
CA ASP A 202 8.87 12.63 12.47
C ASP A 202 8.96 11.10 12.41
N VAL A 203 8.12 10.38 13.14
CA VAL A 203 8.00 8.91 13.05
C VAL A 203 7.49 8.49 11.65
N ALA A 204 6.42 9.14 11.16
CA ALA A 204 5.93 8.91 9.80
C ALA A 204 7.04 9.10 8.75
N LEU A 205 7.82 10.18 8.87
CA LEU A 205 8.94 10.46 7.98
C LEU A 205 10.03 9.38 8.05
N SER A 206 10.33 8.87 9.24
CA SER A 206 11.29 7.77 9.42
C SER A 206 10.83 6.51 8.67
N VAL A 207 9.57 6.12 8.86
CA VAL A 207 8.99 4.91 8.25
C VAL A 207 8.92 5.02 6.73
N ILE A 208 8.46 6.16 6.17
CA ILE A 208 8.40 6.31 4.70
C ILE A 208 9.79 6.30 4.06
N ASN A 209 10.82 6.77 4.76
CA ASN A 209 12.19 6.68 4.28
C ASN A 209 12.71 5.23 4.27
N GLU A 210 12.29 4.37 5.21
CA GLU A 210 12.57 2.93 5.13
C GLU A 210 11.87 2.31 3.91
N GLY A 211 10.59 2.64 3.69
CA GLY A 211 9.85 2.18 2.51
C GLY A 211 10.52 2.57 1.19
N LEU A 212 10.95 3.83 1.05
CA LEU A 212 11.67 4.31 -0.13
C LEU A 212 13.03 3.61 -0.33
N LYS A 213 13.74 3.24 0.75
CA LYS A 213 14.97 2.43 0.66
C LYS A 213 14.68 1.02 0.13
N ALA A 214 13.53 0.43 0.49
CA ALA A 214 13.12 -0.87 -0.03
C ALA A 214 12.70 -0.83 -1.52
N LEU A 215 12.31 0.36 -2.02
CA LEU A 215 11.99 0.60 -3.43
C LEU A 215 13.19 0.88 -4.32
N VAL A 216 14.43 0.83 -3.81
CA VAL A 216 15.62 1.04 -4.64
C VAL A 216 15.59 0.08 -5.84
N GLY A 217 15.64 0.67 -7.03
CA GLY A 217 15.54 -0.04 -8.31
C GLY A 217 14.13 -0.10 -8.89
N HIS A 218 13.05 0.04 -8.11
CA HIS A 218 11.64 0.04 -8.59
C HIS A 218 11.20 1.41 -9.12
N SER A 219 12.09 2.06 -9.86
CA SER A 219 11.88 3.42 -10.33
C SER A 219 10.76 3.50 -11.37
N LEU A 220 10.07 4.64 -11.40
CA LEU A 220 8.97 4.98 -12.32
C LEU A 220 7.69 4.15 -12.10
N THR A 221 7.60 3.39 -11.02
CA THR A 221 6.37 2.69 -10.65
C THR A 221 5.40 3.66 -9.98
N HIS A 222 4.10 3.39 -10.08
CA HIS A 222 3.09 4.17 -9.35
C HIS A 222 3.30 4.12 -7.83
N GLN A 223 3.74 2.97 -7.31
CA GLN A 223 4.07 2.78 -5.89
C GLN A 223 5.17 3.74 -5.41
N GLU A 224 6.28 3.87 -6.15
CA GLU A 224 7.34 4.82 -5.81
C GLU A 224 6.82 6.25 -5.78
N LYS A 225 6.01 6.63 -6.79
CA LYS A 225 5.45 7.98 -6.89
C LYS A 225 4.50 8.28 -5.72
N GLU A 226 3.66 7.33 -5.31
CA GLU A 226 2.80 7.44 -4.12
C GLU A 226 3.63 7.62 -2.83
N ALA A 227 4.73 6.88 -2.68
CA ALA A 227 5.64 7.04 -1.54
C ALA A 227 6.32 8.41 -1.51
N LEU A 228 6.72 8.93 -2.67
CA LEU A 228 7.28 10.28 -2.79
C LEU A 228 6.24 11.36 -2.47
N LEU A 229 4.99 11.20 -2.90
CA LEU A 229 3.88 12.10 -2.55
C LEU A 229 3.60 12.10 -1.05
N LEU A 230 3.50 10.92 -0.42
CA LEU A 230 3.28 10.85 1.02
C LEU A 230 4.43 11.51 1.80
N LYS A 231 5.69 11.26 1.38
CA LYS A 231 6.85 11.94 1.96
C LYS A 231 6.76 13.47 1.80
N ALA A 232 6.32 13.97 0.64
CA ALA A 232 6.15 15.40 0.41
C ALA A 232 5.04 16.01 1.30
N GLU A 233 3.95 15.27 1.51
CA GLU A 233 2.86 15.65 2.43
C GLU A 233 3.38 15.73 3.88
N ILE A 234 4.12 14.73 4.35
CA ILE A 234 4.72 14.71 5.69
C ILE A 234 5.73 15.85 5.86
N LEU A 235 6.63 16.06 4.89
CA LEU A 235 7.59 17.16 4.93
C LEU A 235 6.91 18.53 4.95
N SER A 236 5.80 18.69 4.25
CA SER A 236 5.00 19.92 4.27
C SER A 236 4.39 20.17 5.66
N ALA A 237 3.86 19.12 6.29
CA ALA A 237 3.31 19.18 7.65
C ALA A 237 4.39 19.39 8.74
N LEU A 238 5.65 19.04 8.45
CA LEU A 238 6.83 19.34 9.28
C LEU A 238 7.42 20.74 9.04
N ASP A 239 6.78 21.59 8.22
CA ASP A 239 7.29 22.89 7.77
C ASP A 239 8.63 22.83 6.99
N ARG A 240 9.02 21.65 6.50
CA ARG A 240 10.20 21.43 5.64
C ARG A 240 9.86 21.69 4.16
N LYS A 241 9.28 22.87 3.89
CA LYS A 241 8.66 23.23 2.60
C LYS A 241 9.62 23.18 1.41
N LYS A 242 10.92 23.41 1.62
CA LYS A 242 11.91 23.35 0.54
C LYS A 242 12.06 21.92 0.00
N GLU A 243 12.28 20.96 0.89
CA GLU A 243 12.44 19.54 0.53
C GLU A 243 11.15 18.96 -0.04
N ALA A 244 10.01 19.33 0.53
CA ALA A 244 8.70 18.94 -0.02
C ALA A 244 8.55 19.44 -1.47
N LYS A 245 8.85 20.71 -1.75
CA LYS A 245 8.79 21.27 -3.12
C LYS A 245 9.72 20.57 -4.10
N GLU A 246 10.91 20.17 -3.67
CA GLU A 246 11.83 19.40 -4.52
C GLU A 246 11.17 18.09 -4.98
N LEU A 247 10.51 17.36 -4.08
CA LEU A 247 9.77 16.14 -4.43
C LEU A 247 8.57 16.42 -5.34
N LEU A 248 7.78 17.46 -5.06
CA LEU A 248 6.62 17.82 -5.90
C LEU A 248 7.06 18.21 -7.31
N ASN A 249 8.19 18.92 -7.46
CA ASN A 249 8.73 19.29 -8.76
C ASN A 249 9.21 18.08 -9.58
N LEU A 250 9.62 16.98 -8.94
CA LEU A 250 9.95 15.74 -9.66
C LEU A 250 8.70 15.08 -10.26
N LEU A 251 7.53 15.32 -9.68
CA LEU A 251 6.27 14.65 -10.02
C LEU A 251 5.30 15.53 -10.83
N CYS A 252 5.57 16.83 -10.98
CA CYS A 252 4.61 17.78 -11.55
C CYS A 252 4.32 17.59 -13.05
N HIS A 253 5.16 16.83 -13.74
CA HIS A 253 5.01 16.47 -15.15
C HIS A 253 4.74 14.98 -15.37
N ASP A 254 4.29 14.26 -14.34
CA ASP A 254 3.95 12.85 -14.46
C ASP A 254 2.78 12.64 -15.43
N SER A 255 2.83 11.55 -16.20
CA SER A 255 1.76 11.17 -17.13
C SER A 255 0.56 10.53 -16.42
N ASN A 256 0.72 10.11 -15.17
CA ASN A 256 -0.35 9.52 -14.36
C ASN A 256 -1.20 10.62 -13.71
N GLU A 257 -2.45 10.75 -14.17
CA GLU A 257 -3.42 11.72 -13.66
C GLU A 257 -3.68 11.56 -12.15
N GLU A 258 -3.55 10.35 -11.60
CA GLU A 258 -3.72 10.09 -10.17
C GLU A 258 -2.65 10.81 -9.34
N ILE A 259 -1.39 10.74 -9.79
CA ILE A 259 -0.24 11.41 -9.15
C ILE A 259 -0.37 12.92 -9.27
N VAL A 260 -0.74 13.42 -10.46
CA VAL A 260 -0.89 14.86 -10.69
C VAL A 260 -2.02 15.45 -9.85
N ASN A 261 -3.16 14.74 -9.71
CA ASN A 261 -4.24 15.23 -8.86
C ASN A 261 -3.89 15.13 -7.37
N ALA A 262 -3.20 14.07 -6.93
CA ALA A 262 -2.71 13.94 -5.56
C ALA A 262 -1.72 15.08 -5.18
N LEU A 263 -0.81 15.45 -6.08
CA LEU A 263 0.07 16.61 -5.90
C LEU A 263 -0.73 17.89 -5.65
N LYS A 264 -1.79 18.14 -6.42
CA LYS A 264 -2.66 19.33 -6.22
C LYS A 264 -3.35 19.32 -4.85
N VAL A 265 -3.65 18.16 -4.27
CA VAL A 265 -4.18 18.05 -2.90
C VAL A 265 -3.17 18.60 -1.90
N ILE A 266 -1.90 18.19 -2.01
CA ILE A 266 -0.80 18.68 -1.15
C ILE A 266 -0.63 20.20 -1.32
N GLU A 267 -0.62 20.68 -2.57
CA GLU A 267 -0.50 22.09 -2.91
C GLU A 267 -1.64 22.95 -2.32
N LYS A 268 -2.87 22.44 -2.39
CA LYS A 268 -4.04 23.10 -1.79
C LYS A 268 -3.93 23.17 -0.27
N ARG A 269 -3.59 22.06 0.38
CA ARG A 269 -3.53 21.94 1.86
C ARG A 269 -2.42 22.80 2.48
N HIS A 270 -1.23 22.79 1.90
CA HIS A 270 -0.03 23.36 2.55
C HIS A 270 0.49 24.66 1.93
N TYR A 271 0.05 24.96 0.70
CA TYR A 271 0.57 26.10 -0.07
C TYR A 271 -0.53 27.05 -0.55
N GLY A 272 -1.80 26.78 -0.21
CA GLY A 272 -2.94 27.65 -0.55
C GLY A 272 -3.20 27.77 -2.05
N LYS A 273 -2.70 26.83 -2.88
CA LYS A 273 -2.96 26.83 -4.32
C LYS A 273 -4.36 26.29 -4.61
N ASN A 274 -5.18 27.09 -5.27
CA ASN A 274 -6.54 26.72 -5.67
C ASN A 274 -6.59 26.16 -7.09
N SER A 275 -5.86 25.06 -7.32
CA SER A 275 -5.94 24.33 -8.59
C SER A 275 -7.19 23.46 -8.64
N ALA A 276 -7.78 23.30 -9.82
CA ALA A 276 -8.88 22.35 -10.01
C ALA A 276 -8.38 20.91 -9.83
N ILE A 277 -9.00 20.20 -8.88
CA ILE A 277 -8.69 18.80 -8.54
C ILE A 277 -9.84 17.94 -9.06
N ASP A 278 -9.52 16.94 -9.89
CA ASP A 278 -10.50 15.94 -10.30
C ASP A 278 -10.56 14.83 -9.25
N VAL A 279 -11.62 14.85 -8.44
CA VAL A 279 -11.83 13.89 -7.34
C VAL A 279 -11.95 12.46 -7.83
N ASN A 280 -12.50 12.26 -9.03
CA ASN A 280 -12.65 10.93 -9.60
C ASN A 280 -11.29 10.32 -9.90
N LYS A 281 -10.29 11.14 -10.21
CA LYS A 281 -8.92 10.71 -10.50
C LYS A 281 -8.04 10.56 -9.26
N LEU A 282 -8.58 10.72 -8.05
CA LEU A 282 -7.83 10.46 -6.82
C LEU A 282 -7.98 9.02 -6.37
N SER A 283 -6.91 8.48 -5.79
CA SER A 283 -6.97 7.26 -4.99
C SER A 283 -7.78 7.51 -3.71
N PRO A 284 -8.40 6.47 -3.10
CA PRO A 284 -9.15 6.64 -1.85
C PRO A 284 -8.37 7.36 -0.73
N PRO A 285 -7.09 7.05 -0.45
CA PRO A 285 -6.31 7.81 0.55
C PRO A 285 -6.20 9.32 0.26
N TRP A 286 -6.07 9.72 -1.01
CA TRP A 286 -5.98 11.15 -1.36
C TRP A 286 -7.33 11.85 -1.35
N ARG A 287 -8.44 11.13 -1.59
CA ARG A 287 -9.79 11.68 -1.40
C ARG A 287 -10.02 12.06 0.07
N VAL A 288 -9.66 11.16 1.00
CA VAL A 288 -9.74 11.43 2.45
C VAL A 288 -8.88 12.64 2.83
N LYS A 289 -7.64 12.72 2.31
CA LYS A 289 -6.76 13.89 2.55
C LYS A 289 -7.34 15.18 1.97
N LEU A 290 -8.02 15.14 0.82
CA LEU A 290 -8.64 16.32 0.22
C LEU A 290 -9.80 16.86 1.06
N GLU A 291 -10.63 15.98 1.62
CA GLU A 291 -11.71 16.34 2.54
C GLU A 291 -11.17 16.92 3.85
N GLY A 292 -9.96 16.52 4.21
CA GLY A 292 -9.21 17.06 5.34
C GLY A 292 -9.36 16.17 6.57
N TYR A 293 -8.23 15.88 7.22
CA TYR A 293 -8.28 15.46 8.61
C TYR A 293 -8.56 16.69 9.44
N LYS A 294 -9.75 16.76 10.04
CA LYS A 294 -10.08 17.86 10.95
C LYS A 294 -9.15 17.77 12.17
N ASP A 295 -8.55 18.90 12.53
CA ASP A 295 -7.93 19.12 13.84
C ASP A 295 -6.73 18.23 14.23
N ILE A 296 -5.99 17.63 13.28
CA ILE A 296 -4.73 16.93 13.62
C ILE A 296 -3.71 17.94 14.14
N GLN A 297 -3.38 17.85 15.42
CA GLN A 297 -2.31 18.60 16.03
C GLN A 297 -1.00 17.81 15.99
N LYS A 298 0.08 18.49 15.59
CA LYS A 298 1.43 17.93 15.60
C LYS A 298 1.85 17.54 17.02
N LEU A 299 2.37 16.32 17.15
CA LEU A 299 2.98 15.82 18.35
C LEU A 299 4.43 16.32 18.48
N GLY A 300 4.90 16.49 19.70
CA GLY A 300 6.30 16.81 20.01
C GLY A 300 7.14 15.54 20.10
N ARG A 301 8.47 15.68 20.03
CA ARG A 301 9.41 14.54 19.99
C ARG A 301 9.15 13.44 21.03
N LEU A 302 8.94 13.79 22.30
CA LEU A 302 8.65 12.79 23.34
C LEU A 302 7.26 12.18 23.19
N GLU A 303 6.29 12.95 22.72
CA GLU A 303 4.93 12.46 22.45
C GLU A 303 4.95 11.43 21.30
N GLU A 304 5.72 11.71 20.26
CA GLU A 304 5.93 10.77 19.14
C GLU A 304 6.64 9.49 19.58
N ALA A 305 7.66 9.59 20.45
CA ALA A 305 8.35 8.41 20.98
C ALA A 305 7.42 7.48 21.78
N VAL A 306 6.45 8.04 22.53
CA VAL A 306 5.40 7.25 23.20
C VAL A 306 4.53 6.53 22.17
N VAL A 307 4.08 7.25 21.14
CA VAL A 307 3.21 6.67 20.10
C VAL A 307 3.94 5.57 19.33
N GLU A 308 5.22 5.76 19.01
CA GLU A 308 6.06 4.75 18.36
C GLU A 308 6.20 3.49 19.23
N LEU A 309 6.54 3.65 20.51
CA LEU A 309 6.64 2.54 21.46
C LEU A 309 5.32 1.74 21.53
N LEU A 310 4.22 2.44 21.79
CA LEU A 310 2.89 1.83 21.95
C LEU A 310 2.31 1.26 20.66
N SER A 311 2.83 1.64 19.49
CA SER A 311 2.43 1.05 18.20
C SER A 311 2.85 -0.41 18.06
N THR A 312 3.87 -0.82 18.82
CA THR A 312 4.44 -2.18 18.76
C THR A 312 3.94 -3.06 19.89
N THR A 313 3.88 -2.53 21.12
CA THR A 313 3.65 -3.32 22.34
C THR A 313 2.94 -2.48 23.39
N PRO A 314 1.85 -2.98 24.00
CA PRO A 314 1.28 -2.37 25.20
C PRO A 314 2.34 -2.29 26.30
N SER A 315 2.42 -1.15 26.99
CA SER A 315 3.50 -0.87 27.95
C SER A 315 2.95 -0.27 29.24
N THR A 316 3.52 -0.65 30.37
CA THR A 316 3.25 -0.05 31.68
C THR A 316 3.79 1.39 31.74
N ILE A 317 3.34 2.18 32.73
CA ILE A 317 3.85 3.54 32.91
C ILE A 317 5.36 3.58 33.16
N TYR A 318 5.90 2.56 33.84
CA TYR A 318 7.32 2.46 34.18
C TYR A 318 8.17 2.10 32.97
N GLU A 319 7.69 1.23 32.08
CA GLU A 319 8.36 0.93 30.81
C GLU A 319 8.40 2.15 29.90
N ILE A 320 7.28 2.89 29.82
CA ILE A 320 7.22 4.16 29.08
C ILE A 320 8.21 5.17 29.69
N ALA A 321 8.23 5.30 31.02
CA ALA A 321 9.14 6.20 31.71
C ALA A 321 10.61 5.85 31.47
N GLY A 322 10.97 4.56 31.58
CA GLY A 322 12.31 4.06 31.32
C GLY A 322 12.76 4.28 29.87
N HIS A 323 11.84 4.16 28.91
CA HIS A 323 12.12 4.45 27.50
C HIS A 323 12.41 5.93 27.22
N LEU A 324 11.78 6.85 27.97
CA LEU A 324 11.86 8.30 27.71
C LEU A 324 12.88 9.04 28.59
N TYR A 325 13.13 8.55 29.81
CA TYR A 325 13.77 9.31 30.88
C TYR A 325 14.84 8.51 31.63
N GLU A 326 15.84 7.98 30.91
CA GLU A 326 16.90 7.10 31.46
C GLU A 326 17.66 7.65 32.68
N ASN A 327 17.73 8.99 32.86
CA ASN A 327 18.51 9.65 33.91
C ASN A 327 17.64 10.39 34.94
N VAL A 328 16.37 10.00 35.09
CA VAL A 328 15.43 10.61 36.05
C VAL A 328 15.04 9.57 37.09
N ASP A 329 14.85 10.00 38.34
CA ASP A 329 14.30 9.14 39.40
C ASP A 329 12.98 8.50 38.95
N GLU A 330 12.78 7.21 39.26
CA GLU A 330 11.69 6.40 38.73
C GLU A 330 10.30 7.00 39.02
N GLY A 331 10.11 7.54 40.22
CA GLY A 331 8.83 8.16 40.61
C GLY A 331 8.54 9.44 39.84
N ASP A 332 9.55 10.31 39.68
CA ASP A 332 9.41 11.54 38.88
C ASP A 332 9.25 11.22 37.38
N ALA A 333 9.98 10.22 36.86
CA ALA A 333 9.88 9.76 35.49
C ALA A 333 8.47 9.25 35.16
N ALA A 334 7.87 8.44 36.03
CA ALA A 334 6.51 7.94 35.88
C ALA A 334 5.46 9.08 35.90
N ASN A 335 5.62 10.06 36.79
CA ASN A 335 4.73 11.23 36.84
C ASN A 335 4.82 12.08 35.55
N ARG A 336 6.03 12.28 35.02
CA ARG A 336 6.26 12.97 33.75
C ARG A 336 5.65 12.21 32.58
N ALA A 337 5.83 10.89 32.52
CA ALA A 337 5.23 10.05 31.50
C ALA A 337 3.68 10.11 31.54
N SER A 338 3.07 10.06 32.73
CA SER A 338 1.60 10.16 32.85
C SER A 338 1.08 11.53 32.38
N THR A 339 1.80 12.60 32.73
CA THR A 339 1.50 13.95 32.23
C THR A 339 1.63 14.03 30.71
N LEU A 340 2.63 13.38 30.13
CA LEU A 340 2.84 13.31 28.68
C LEU A 340 1.68 12.59 27.98
N ILE A 341 1.25 11.43 28.49
CA ILE A 341 0.07 10.70 27.97
C ILE A 341 -1.18 11.58 28.00
N SER A 342 -1.43 12.27 29.13
CA SER A 342 -2.55 13.20 29.25
C SER A 342 -2.50 14.33 28.20
N ARG A 343 -1.29 14.83 27.90
CA ARG A 343 -1.07 15.86 26.88
C ARG A 343 -1.31 15.33 25.47
N ILE A 344 -0.86 14.11 25.17
CA ILE A 344 -1.13 13.43 23.89
C ILE A 344 -2.64 13.32 23.70
N ASN A 345 -3.36 12.78 24.67
CA ASN A 345 -4.82 12.65 24.60
C ASN A 345 -5.57 13.99 24.57
N LYS A 346 -4.97 15.08 25.05
CA LYS A 346 -5.53 16.43 24.87
C LYS A 346 -5.41 16.92 23.41
N LYS A 347 -4.31 16.60 22.73
CA LYS A 347 -4.08 16.95 21.32
C LYS A 347 -4.84 16.03 20.37
N GLN A 348 -4.88 14.74 20.71
CA GLN A 348 -5.46 13.66 19.92
C GLN A 348 -6.34 12.82 20.86
N PRO A 349 -7.61 13.21 21.04
CA PRO A 349 -8.53 12.53 21.96
C PRO A 349 -8.54 11.02 21.73
N THR A 350 -8.50 10.27 22.83
CA THR A 350 -8.59 8.81 22.87
C THR A 350 -7.44 8.02 22.23
N LEU A 351 -6.39 8.68 21.73
CA LEU A 351 -5.28 8.02 21.02
C LEU A 351 -4.58 6.96 21.87
N ILE A 352 -4.42 7.19 23.18
CA ILE A 352 -3.83 6.24 24.12
C ILE A 352 -4.90 5.80 25.12
N LYS A 353 -5.13 4.49 25.20
CA LYS A 353 -6.05 3.85 26.15
C LYS A 353 -5.27 3.18 27.27
N PHE A 354 -5.89 3.06 28.45
CA PHE A 354 -5.34 2.30 29.58
C PHE A 354 -6.17 1.03 29.76
N GLU A 355 -5.52 -0.12 29.62
CA GLU A 355 -6.12 -1.44 29.80
C GLU A 355 -6.04 -1.85 31.26
N SER A 356 -7.15 -1.71 31.99
CA SER A 356 -7.18 -1.89 33.44
C SER A 356 -6.81 -3.31 33.90
N GLU A 357 -7.15 -4.33 33.10
CA GLU A 357 -6.86 -5.74 33.41
C GLU A 357 -5.36 -6.04 33.33
N LEU A 358 -4.68 -5.51 32.32
CA LEU A 358 -3.25 -5.71 32.07
C LEU A 358 -2.38 -4.65 32.76
N LYS A 359 -2.98 -3.55 33.24
CA LYS A 359 -2.32 -2.36 33.79
C LYS A 359 -1.31 -1.73 32.82
N THR A 360 -1.61 -1.80 31.53
CA THR A 360 -0.78 -1.27 30.44
C THR A 360 -1.49 -0.17 29.69
N TYR A 361 -0.72 0.73 29.08
CA TYR A 361 -1.20 1.64 28.06
C TYR A 361 -1.03 1.02 26.68
N CYS A 362 -1.98 1.27 25.79
CA CYS A 362 -1.95 0.83 24.40
C CYS A 362 -2.37 1.97 23.48
N LEU A 363 -1.96 1.88 22.22
CA LEU A 363 -2.51 2.72 21.17
C LEU A 363 -3.94 2.27 20.88
N SER A 364 -4.87 3.22 20.81
CA SER A 364 -6.27 2.88 20.59
C SER A 364 -6.50 2.22 19.24
N ASP A 365 -7.42 1.24 19.21
CA ASP A 365 -7.91 0.64 17.98
C ASP A 365 -6.79 -0.01 17.14
N ASN A 366 -5.66 -0.37 17.78
CA ASN A 366 -4.51 -1.01 17.14
C ASN A 366 -4.50 -2.54 17.32
N GLU A 367 -5.70 -3.14 17.31
CA GLU A 367 -5.90 -4.57 17.48
C GLU A 367 -5.55 -5.31 16.18
N LYS A 368 -4.91 -6.48 16.32
CA LYS A 368 -4.52 -7.28 15.16
C LYS A 368 -5.73 -7.96 14.54
N ILE A 369 -5.72 -8.07 13.22
CA ILE A 369 -6.76 -8.81 12.49
C ILE A 369 -6.53 -10.31 12.66
N GLU A 370 -7.54 -11.01 13.15
CA GLU A 370 -7.59 -12.47 13.03
C GLU A 370 -7.95 -12.88 11.61
N PHE A 371 -6.93 -13.14 10.79
CA PHE A 371 -7.14 -13.83 9.51
C PHE A 371 -7.59 -15.26 9.81
N GLN A 372 -8.91 -15.51 9.78
CA GLN A 372 -9.42 -16.87 9.76
C GLN A 372 -8.77 -17.58 8.57
N LYS A 373 -7.96 -18.60 8.86
CA LYS A 373 -7.47 -19.54 7.82
C LYS A 373 -8.72 -20.02 7.11
N GLY A 374 -8.86 -19.66 5.84
CA GLY A 374 -10.10 -19.81 5.09
C GLY A 374 -10.60 -21.26 5.09
N GLU A 375 -11.48 -21.56 6.03
CA GLU A 375 -12.42 -22.67 5.98
C GLU A 375 -13.81 -22.07 6.19
N ARG A 376 -14.48 -21.78 5.08
CA ARG A 376 -15.93 -21.78 4.96
C ARG A 376 -16.31 -22.49 3.69
#